data_AF-A0A838K362-F1
#
_entry.id   AF-A0A838K362-F1
#
_cell.length_a   1.000
_cell.length_b   1.000
_cell.length_c   1.000
_cell.angle_alpha   90.00
_cell.angle_beta   90.00
_cell.angle_gamma   90.00
#
_symmetry.space_group_name_H-M   'P 1'
#
loop_
_entity.id
_entity.type
_entity.pdbx_description
1 polymer ?
#
loop_
_entity_poly.entity_id
_entity_poly.type
_entity_poly.pdbx_seq_one_letter_code
_entity_poly.pdbx_strand_id
1 'polypeptide(L)'
;FPDAQFIHLIRDARGCTASLKKLGWWGYEAPDALSLWRRSVESGIRAREFLRPDQYLELRYEDLVADPVSQLQRICAFLGTGFTPVMLQHHETGEKLIDKPYHERVYRPVDDASLQSWREVLEPAELALVEKKAGNLLDEFGYPRLEGLPKVGKDLEQRYTARVKRRTKTAEKAKRRHTKQREVYTQPVAARLTSGQRRLYWLLRLTRRA
;
A
#
# COMPACT_ATOMS: atom_id res chain seq x y z
N PHE A 1 -2.36 -18.80 4.48
CA PHE A 1 -2.35 -18.80 3.00
C PHE A 1 -0.91 -18.75 2.50
N PRO A 2 -0.20 -19.88 2.48
CA PRO A 2 1.23 -19.89 2.13
C PRO A 2 1.51 -19.76 0.63
N ASP A 3 0.48 -19.91 -0.21
CA ASP A 3 0.52 -19.64 -1.64
C ASP A 3 -0.19 -18.31 -1.98
N ALA A 4 -0.49 -17.48 -0.97
CA ALA A 4 -1.03 -16.15 -1.21
C ALA A 4 0.01 -15.27 -1.89
N GLN A 5 -0.50 -14.45 -2.81
CA GLN A 5 0.25 -13.45 -3.53
C GLN A 5 -0.26 -12.07 -3.14
N PHE A 6 0.65 -11.11 -3.08
CA PHE A 6 0.42 -9.74 -2.64
C PHE A 6 0.89 -8.80 -3.73
N ILE A 7 -0.02 -7.93 -4.16
CA ILE A 7 0.28 -6.84 -5.08
C ILE A 7 0.31 -5.56 -4.27
N HIS A 8 1.48 -4.93 -4.17
CA HIS A 8 1.68 -3.66 -3.47
C HIS A 8 1.75 -2.52 -4.49
N LEU A 9 0.66 -1.76 -4.56
CA LEU A 9 0.53 -0.59 -5.42
C LEU A 9 1.04 0.66 -4.68
N ILE A 10 2.15 1.22 -5.14
CA ILE A 10 2.70 2.48 -4.66
C ILE A 10 2.12 3.62 -5.48
N ARG A 11 1.68 4.68 -4.82
CA ARG A 11 1.31 5.95 -5.47
C ARG A 11 2.02 7.08 -4.78
N ASP A 12 2.31 8.16 -5.52
CA ASP A 12 2.89 9.39 -5.01
C ASP A 12 2.24 9.83 -3.67
N ALA A 13 3.07 10.11 -2.66
CA ALA A 13 2.63 10.53 -1.34
C ALA A 13 1.73 11.77 -1.39
N ARG A 14 2.01 12.70 -2.32
CA ARG A 14 1.25 13.93 -2.53
C ARG A 14 -0.14 13.61 -3.05
N GLY A 15 -0.21 12.75 -4.06
CA GLY A 15 -1.47 12.24 -4.63
C GLY A 15 -2.34 11.52 -3.59
N CYS A 16 -1.75 10.61 -2.82
CA CYS A 16 -2.44 9.89 -1.75
C CYS A 16 -2.94 10.81 -0.64
N THR A 17 -2.11 11.76 -0.20
CA THR A 17 -2.47 12.69 0.87
C THR A 17 -3.63 13.58 0.44
N ALA A 18 -3.57 14.15 -0.77
CA ALA A 18 -4.63 14.95 -1.35
C ALA A 18 -5.94 14.16 -1.52
N SER A 19 -5.85 12.92 -2.03
CA SER A 19 -7.02 12.07 -2.25
C SER A 19 -7.73 11.73 -0.94
N LEU A 20 -6.98 11.40 0.12
CA LEU A 20 -7.57 11.11 1.44
C LEU A 20 -8.14 12.36 2.10
N LYS A 21 -7.49 13.52 1.94
CA LYS A 21 -7.99 14.81 2.44
C LYS A 21 -9.35 15.16 1.81
N LYS A 22 -9.50 14.95 0.50
CA LYS A 22 -10.76 15.15 -0.23
C LYS A 22 -11.93 14.31 0.28
N LEU A 23 -11.66 13.16 0.91
CA LEU A 23 -12.74 12.31 1.43
C LEU A 23 -13.50 12.96 2.58
N GLY A 24 -12.97 13.95 3.30
CA GLY A 24 -13.73 14.83 4.22
C GLY A 24 -14.38 14.17 5.45
N TRP A 25 -15.34 13.25 5.26
CA TRP A 25 -16.12 12.57 6.30
C TRP A 25 -15.33 11.59 7.16
N TRP A 26 -14.12 11.21 6.74
CA TRP A 26 -13.20 10.42 7.59
C TRP A 26 -12.31 11.30 8.50
N GLY A 27 -12.42 12.63 8.38
CA GLY A 27 -11.65 13.59 9.19
C GLY A 27 -10.14 13.51 8.95
N TYR A 28 -9.73 13.09 7.74
CA TYR A 28 -8.32 13.02 7.39
C TYR A 28 -7.80 14.37 6.94
N GLU A 29 -7.00 14.98 7.81
CA GLU A 29 -6.19 16.13 7.49
C GLU A 29 -4.88 15.67 6.86
N ALA A 30 -4.14 16.55 6.18
CA ALA A 30 -2.88 16.17 5.52
C ALA A 30 -1.89 15.42 6.43
N PRO A 31 -1.68 15.81 7.71
CA PRO A 31 -0.84 15.05 8.64
C PRO A 31 -1.31 13.60 8.87
N ASP A 32 -2.63 13.39 8.97
CA ASP A 32 -3.19 12.07 9.21
C ASP A 32 -3.10 11.18 7.98
N ALA A 33 -3.45 11.70 6.81
CA ALA A 33 -3.37 11.00 5.54
C ALA A 33 -1.91 10.61 5.21
N LEU A 34 -0.97 11.54 5.39
CA LEU A 34 0.45 11.30 5.20
C LEU A 34 0.99 10.22 6.14
N SER A 35 0.59 10.26 7.42
CA SER A 35 1.00 9.23 8.39
C SER A 35 0.48 7.83 8.03
N LEU A 36 -0.71 7.75 7.43
CA LEU A 36 -1.28 6.50 6.95
C LEU A 36 -0.51 6.00 5.73
N TRP A 37 -0.31 6.85 4.72
CA TRP A 37 0.43 6.51 3.51
C TRP A 37 1.83 5.99 3.85
N ARG A 38 2.60 6.76 4.65
CA ARG A 38 3.97 6.40 5.00
C ARG A 38 4.04 5.02 5.68
N ARG A 39 3.15 4.77 6.63
CA ARG A 39 3.08 3.49 7.32
C ARG A 39 2.72 2.34 6.38
N SER A 40 1.77 2.54 5.47
CA SER A 40 1.36 1.50 4.51
C SER A 40 2.54 1.14 3.59
N VAL A 41 3.24 2.15 3.07
CA VAL A 41 4.41 1.95 2.21
C VAL A 41 5.55 1.27 2.96
N GLU A 42 5.89 1.73 4.17
CA GLU A 42 6.90 1.10 5.03
C GLU A 42 6.52 -0.36 5.38
N SER A 43 5.23 -0.66 5.54
CA SER A 43 4.76 -2.04 5.74
C SER A 43 4.97 -2.92 4.51
N GLY A 44 4.76 -2.39 3.29
CA GLY A 44 5.06 -3.12 2.06
C GLY A 44 6.56 -3.32 1.85
N ILE A 45 7.38 -2.30 2.13
CA ILE A 45 8.85 -2.44 2.11
C ILE A 45 9.31 -3.55 3.07
N ARG A 46 8.77 -3.59 4.30
CA ARG A 46 9.05 -4.72 5.20
C ARG A 46 8.56 -6.04 4.63
N ALA A 47 7.40 -6.08 3.99
CA ALA A 47 6.88 -7.30 3.37
C ALA A 47 7.82 -7.81 2.26
N ARG A 48 8.39 -6.91 1.46
CA ARG A 48 9.42 -7.21 0.45
C ARG A 48 10.64 -7.94 1.03
N GLU A 49 11.01 -7.68 2.28
CA GLU A 49 12.18 -8.32 2.92
C GLU A 49 11.94 -9.78 3.34
N PHE A 50 10.69 -10.18 3.60
CA PHE A 50 10.38 -11.51 4.14
C PHE A 50 9.49 -12.37 3.21
N LEU A 51 8.86 -11.78 2.20
CA LEU A 51 8.08 -12.50 1.20
C LEU A 51 8.97 -12.93 0.03
N ARG A 52 8.64 -14.09 -0.56
CA ARG A 52 9.34 -14.58 -1.73
C ARG A 52 8.96 -13.75 -2.98
N PRO A 53 9.81 -13.72 -4.02
CA PRO A 53 9.51 -13.01 -5.26
C PRO A 53 8.21 -13.47 -5.96
N ASP A 54 7.81 -14.74 -5.80
CA ASP A 54 6.55 -15.28 -6.33
C ASP A 54 5.32 -14.90 -5.50
N GLN A 55 5.51 -14.26 -4.34
CA GLN A 55 4.44 -13.84 -3.43
C GLN A 55 4.27 -12.33 -3.32
N TYR A 56 5.21 -11.53 -3.81
CA TYR A 56 5.14 -10.08 -3.66
C TYR A 56 5.53 -9.38 -4.96
N LEU A 57 4.57 -8.65 -5.52
CA LEU A 57 4.76 -7.79 -6.69
C LEU A 57 4.57 -6.34 -6.27
N GLU A 58 5.57 -5.51 -6.55
CA GLU A 58 5.51 -4.07 -6.35
C GLU A 58 5.43 -3.33 -7.69
N LEU A 59 4.53 -2.36 -7.76
CA LEU A 59 4.31 -1.53 -8.95
C LEU A 59 3.89 -0.11 -8.55
N ARG A 60 4.16 0.85 -9.43
CA ARG A 60 3.69 2.23 -9.28
C ARG A 60 2.35 2.42 -9.97
N TYR A 61 1.47 3.17 -9.33
CA TYR A 61 0.18 3.55 -9.88
C TYR A 61 0.34 4.39 -11.15
N GLU A 62 1.34 5.27 -11.17
CA GLU A 62 1.68 6.14 -12.30
C GLU A 62 2.07 5.30 -13.53
N ASP A 63 2.86 4.23 -13.35
CA ASP A 63 3.23 3.32 -14.42
C ASP A 63 2.02 2.52 -14.92
N LEU A 64 1.11 2.12 -14.01
CA LEU A 64 -0.13 1.41 -14.35
C LEU A 64 -1.09 2.29 -15.16
N VAL A 65 -1.14 3.58 -14.86
CA VAL A 65 -1.96 4.54 -15.63
C VAL A 65 -1.31 4.87 -16.97
N ALA A 66 0.00 5.03 -17.02
CA ALA A 66 0.72 5.40 -18.23
C ALA A 66 0.80 4.26 -19.27
N ASP A 67 0.96 3.01 -18.81
CA ASP A 67 1.00 1.83 -19.67
C ASP A 67 0.21 0.66 -19.03
N PRO A 68 -1.14 0.72 -19.07
CA PRO A 68 -1.98 -0.29 -18.44
C PRO A 68 -1.81 -1.66 -19.08
N VAL A 69 -1.47 -1.74 -20.37
CA VAL A 69 -1.29 -3.01 -21.08
C VAL A 69 -0.11 -3.77 -20.51
N SER A 70 1.08 -3.15 -20.48
CA SER A 70 2.29 -3.81 -19.98
C SER A 70 2.20 -4.13 -18.49
N GLN A 71 1.62 -3.23 -17.69
CA GLN A 71 1.47 -3.48 -16.25
C GLN A 71 0.45 -4.59 -15.96
N LEU A 72 -0.68 -4.67 -16.68
CA LEU A 72 -1.63 -5.77 -16.53
C LEU A 72 -1.03 -7.11 -16.97
N GLN A 73 -0.26 -7.14 -18.06
CA GLN A 73 0.46 -8.35 -18.47
C GLN A 73 1.43 -8.82 -17.38
N ARG A 74 2.18 -7.89 -16.77
CA ARG A 74 3.09 -8.19 -15.64
C ARG A 74 2.33 -8.71 -14.42
N ILE A 75 1.18 -8.12 -14.08
CA ILE A 75 0.31 -8.58 -12.99
C ILE A 75 -0.24 -9.97 -13.29
N CYS A 76 -0.76 -10.20 -14.50
CA CYS A 76 -1.30 -11.50 -14.91
C CYS A 76 -0.24 -12.60 -14.85
N ALA A 77 0.97 -12.32 -15.36
CA ALA A 77 2.11 -13.23 -15.31
C ALA A 77 2.49 -13.57 -13.86
N PHE A 78 2.52 -12.58 -12.97
CA PHE A 78 2.74 -12.80 -11.55
C PHE A 78 1.65 -13.68 -10.93
N LEU A 79 0.38 -13.42 -11.23
CA LEU A 79 -0.76 -14.18 -10.71
C LEU A 79 -0.92 -15.58 -11.36
N GLY A 80 -0.13 -15.92 -12.37
CA GLY A 80 -0.29 -17.16 -13.13
C GLY A 80 -1.58 -17.21 -13.96
N THR A 81 -2.07 -16.06 -14.41
CA THR A 81 -3.31 -15.91 -15.20
C THR A 81 -3.02 -15.34 -16.59
N GLY A 82 -3.94 -15.54 -17.53
CA GLY A 82 -3.83 -14.98 -18.88
C GLY A 82 -4.29 -13.54 -18.94
N PHE A 83 -3.52 -12.67 -19.60
CA PHE A 83 -4.00 -11.34 -19.98
C PHE A 83 -5.05 -11.45 -21.09
N THR A 84 -6.15 -10.70 -20.95
CA THR A 84 -7.15 -10.56 -22.01
C THR A 84 -7.45 -9.07 -22.23
N PRO A 85 -7.58 -8.59 -23.48
CA PRO A 85 -7.81 -7.17 -23.75
C PRO A 85 -9.04 -6.58 -23.06
N VAL A 86 -10.07 -7.40 -22.80
CA VAL A 86 -11.29 -6.98 -22.08
C VAL A 86 -11.01 -6.46 -20.65
N MET A 87 -9.88 -6.84 -20.03
CA MET A 87 -9.46 -6.31 -18.74
C MET A 87 -9.26 -4.79 -18.75
N LEU A 88 -8.94 -4.20 -19.90
CA LEU A 88 -8.82 -2.73 -20.09
C LEU A 88 -10.18 -2.04 -20.11
N GLN A 89 -11.25 -2.78 -20.42
CA GLN A 89 -12.64 -2.33 -20.48
C GLN A 89 -13.37 -2.61 -19.15
N HIS A 90 -12.66 -2.52 -18.02
CA HIS A 90 -13.23 -2.79 -16.70
C HIS A 90 -14.44 -1.90 -16.35
N HIS A 91 -14.55 -0.72 -16.97
CA HIS A 91 -15.66 0.21 -16.77
C HIS A 91 -16.94 -0.19 -17.51
N GLU A 92 -16.82 -1.03 -18.56
CA GLU A 92 -17.95 -1.54 -19.34
C GLU A 92 -18.42 -2.91 -18.83
N THR A 93 -17.46 -3.74 -18.41
CA THR A 93 -17.68 -5.16 -18.08
C THR A 93 -17.61 -5.46 -16.59
N GLY A 94 -17.10 -4.52 -15.78
CA GLY A 94 -16.95 -4.70 -14.34
C GLY A 94 -18.29 -4.62 -13.61
N GLU A 95 -18.60 -5.67 -12.86
CA GLU A 95 -19.72 -5.60 -11.91
C GLU A 95 -19.49 -4.49 -10.89
N LYS A 96 -20.55 -3.77 -10.52
CA LYS A 96 -20.50 -2.83 -9.39
C LYS A 96 -20.44 -3.59 -8.07
N LEU A 97 -19.26 -4.12 -7.74
CA LEU A 97 -19.04 -4.92 -6.54
C LEU A 97 -19.09 -4.08 -5.25
N ILE A 98 -18.84 -2.77 -5.32
CA ILE A 98 -18.78 -1.89 -4.15
C ILE A 98 -19.52 -0.57 -4.44
N ASP A 99 -20.74 -0.44 -3.93
CA ASP A 99 -21.52 0.79 -4.04
C ASP A 99 -21.11 1.80 -2.96
N LYS A 100 -20.07 2.58 -3.24
CA LYS A 100 -19.64 3.72 -2.40
C LYS A 100 -19.33 4.93 -3.27
N PRO A 101 -19.73 6.16 -2.85
CA PRO A 101 -19.53 7.37 -3.63
C PRO A 101 -18.06 7.62 -4.04
N TYR A 102 -17.10 7.24 -3.21
CA TYR A 102 -15.67 7.42 -3.47
C TYR A 102 -15.05 6.37 -4.42
N HIS A 103 -15.83 5.39 -4.87
CA HIS A 103 -15.42 4.42 -5.89
C HIS A 103 -15.92 4.75 -7.29
N GLU A 104 -16.60 5.89 -7.47
CA GLU A 104 -17.18 6.26 -8.78
C GLU A 104 -16.15 6.25 -9.92
N ARG A 105 -14.90 6.66 -9.67
CA ARG A 105 -13.83 6.66 -10.67
C ARG A 105 -13.43 5.27 -11.16
N VAL A 106 -13.72 4.22 -10.39
CA VAL A 106 -13.46 2.82 -10.80
C VAL A 106 -14.37 2.39 -11.95
N TYR A 107 -15.51 3.06 -12.11
CA TYR A 107 -16.49 2.80 -13.18
C TYR A 107 -16.28 3.68 -14.41
N ARG A 108 -15.11 4.33 -14.53
CA ARG A 108 -14.71 5.14 -15.68
C ARG A 108 -13.44 4.55 -16.30
N PRO A 109 -13.15 4.83 -17.58
CA PRO A 109 -11.87 4.45 -18.19
C PRO A 109 -10.69 4.95 -17.35
N VAL A 110 -9.56 4.25 -17.43
CA VAL A 110 -8.32 4.69 -16.79
C VAL A 110 -7.90 6.03 -17.40
N ASP A 111 -7.70 7.04 -16.55
CA ASP A 111 -7.26 8.39 -16.92
C ASP A 111 -6.08 8.87 -16.05
N ASP A 112 -5.35 9.86 -16.54
CA ASP A 112 -4.22 10.50 -15.86
C ASP A 112 -4.62 11.74 -15.04
N ALA A 113 -5.90 12.13 -15.08
CA ALA A 113 -6.40 13.34 -14.45
C ALA A 113 -6.16 13.38 -12.93
N SER A 114 -6.00 12.22 -12.29
CA SER A 114 -5.72 12.15 -10.85
C SER A 114 -4.24 12.30 -10.47
N LEU A 115 -3.30 12.14 -11.42
CA LEU A 115 -1.87 12.04 -11.13
C LEU A 115 -1.31 13.30 -10.48
N GLN A 116 -1.69 14.48 -10.98
CA GLN A 116 -1.20 15.78 -10.51
C GLN A 116 -2.24 16.60 -9.74
N SER A 117 -3.44 16.05 -9.51
CA SER A 117 -4.55 16.73 -8.82
C SER A 117 -4.23 17.19 -7.40
N TRP A 118 -3.12 16.73 -6.80
CA TRP A 118 -2.66 17.18 -5.49
C TRP A 118 -2.17 18.62 -5.47
N ARG A 119 -1.76 19.18 -6.63
CA ARG A 119 -1.30 20.57 -6.76
C ARG A 119 -2.38 21.60 -6.42
N GLU A 120 -3.64 21.25 -6.62
CA GLU A 120 -4.80 22.11 -6.37
C GLU A 120 -5.43 21.90 -4.98
N VAL A 121 -4.93 20.91 -4.22
CA VAL A 121 -5.61 20.41 -3.01
C VAL A 121 -4.76 20.58 -1.75
N LEU A 122 -3.44 20.42 -1.91
CA LEU A 122 -2.52 20.59 -0.81
C LEU A 122 -2.09 22.04 -0.73
N GLU A 123 -2.29 22.62 0.45
CA GLU A 123 -1.76 23.95 0.75
C GLU A 123 -0.22 23.90 0.76
N PRO A 124 0.49 25.00 0.46
CA PRO A 124 1.95 25.02 0.40
C PRO A 124 2.63 24.46 1.66
N ALA A 125 2.09 24.74 2.85
CA ALA A 125 2.61 24.23 4.11
C ALA A 125 2.37 22.71 4.30
N GLU A 126 1.27 22.18 3.77
CA GLU A 126 0.98 20.74 3.77
C GLU A 126 1.87 20.01 2.77
N LEU A 127 2.04 20.56 1.57
CA LEU A 127 2.97 20.04 0.57
C LEU A 127 4.39 19.97 1.13
N ALA A 128 4.84 21.03 1.82
CA ALA A 128 6.11 21.05 2.53
C ALA A 128 6.20 19.95 3.61
N LEU A 129 5.12 19.68 4.35
CA LEU A 129 5.08 18.57 5.31
C LEU A 129 5.22 17.21 4.61
N VAL A 130 4.51 16.98 3.50
CA VAL A 130 4.59 15.74 2.71
C VAL A 130 6.03 15.54 2.23
N GLU A 131 6.61 16.55 1.58
CA GLU A 131 7.97 16.49 1.07
C GLU A 131 8.99 16.25 2.19
N LYS A 132 8.85 16.93 3.33
CA LYS A 132 9.74 16.73 4.48
C LYS A 132 9.62 15.34 5.09
N LYS A 133 8.40 14.79 5.22
CA LYS A 133 8.16 13.54 5.97
C LYS A 133 8.07 12.30 5.10
N ALA A 134 7.82 12.39 3.81
CA ALA A 134 7.82 11.26 2.87
C ALA A 134 9.07 11.26 1.98
N GLY A 135 9.93 12.26 2.09
CA GLY A 135 10.99 12.51 1.13
C GLY A 135 11.87 11.32 0.76
N ASN A 136 12.40 10.61 1.75
CA ASN A 136 13.21 9.42 1.52
C ASN A 136 12.47 8.32 0.74
N LEU A 137 11.15 8.19 0.94
CA LEU A 137 10.32 7.24 0.20
C LEU A 137 9.99 7.77 -1.20
N LEU A 138 9.82 9.09 -1.36
CA LEU A 138 9.70 9.68 -2.70
C LEU A 138 10.94 9.37 -3.54
N ASP A 139 12.13 9.53 -2.95
CA ASP A 139 13.40 9.19 -3.60
C ASP A 139 13.49 7.69 -3.92
N GLU A 140 13.16 6.82 -2.96
CA GLU A 140 13.20 5.35 -3.12
C GLU A 140 12.32 4.86 -4.30
N PHE A 141 11.16 5.48 -4.49
CA PHE A 141 10.22 5.11 -5.56
C PHE A 141 10.33 6.00 -6.81
N GLY A 142 11.38 6.81 -6.92
CA GLY A 142 11.65 7.61 -8.13
C GLY A 142 10.61 8.71 -8.40
N TYR A 143 10.10 9.34 -7.35
CA TYR A 143 9.27 10.54 -7.44
C TYR A 143 10.14 11.79 -7.29
N PRO A 144 10.19 12.70 -8.29
CA PRO A 144 10.97 13.91 -8.20
C PRO A 144 10.58 14.78 -7.00
N ARG A 145 11.59 15.33 -6.34
CA ARG A 145 11.46 16.22 -5.19
C ARG A 145 11.17 17.64 -5.64
N LEU A 146 10.42 18.36 -4.82
CA LEU A 146 10.12 19.78 -5.07
C LEU A 146 11.07 20.67 -4.27
N GLU A 147 11.52 21.74 -4.91
CA GLU A 147 12.35 22.78 -4.31
C GLU A 147 11.53 24.05 -4.01
N GLY A 148 12.09 24.96 -3.22
CA GLY A 148 11.48 26.28 -2.96
C GLY A 148 10.23 26.25 -2.08
N LEU A 149 9.95 25.15 -1.38
CA LEU A 149 8.78 25.03 -0.52
C LEU A 149 8.94 25.84 0.79
N PRO A 150 7.83 26.36 1.35
CA PRO A 150 7.86 27.08 2.61
C PRO A 150 8.31 26.18 3.76
N LYS A 151 8.73 26.80 4.88
CA LYS A 151 8.99 26.05 6.11
C LYS A 151 7.70 25.40 6.61
N VAL A 152 7.79 24.15 7.04
CA VAL A 152 6.67 23.44 7.66
C VAL A 152 6.28 24.14 8.97
N GLY A 153 5.01 24.50 9.11
CA GLY A 153 4.48 25.11 10.33
C GLY A 153 4.54 24.15 11.53
N LYS A 154 4.85 24.69 12.72
CA LYS A 154 4.99 23.90 13.96
C LYS A 154 3.73 23.08 14.29
N ASP A 155 2.54 23.64 14.07
CA ASP A 155 1.26 22.95 14.30
C ASP A 155 1.14 21.66 13.48
N LEU A 156 1.36 21.76 12.15
CA LEU A 156 1.31 20.60 11.25
C LEU A 156 2.30 19.51 11.66
N GLU A 157 3.52 19.89 12.06
CA GLU A 157 4.51 18.92 12.56
C GLU A 157 4.08 18.24 13.86
N GLN A 158 3.51 19.02 14.79
CA GLN A 158 3.03 18.50 16.06
C GLN A 158 1.84 17.54 15.85
N ARG A 159 0.88 17.90 15.00
CA ARG A 159 -0.27 17.04 14.63
C ARG A 159 0.20 15.75 13.98
N TYR A 160 1.12 15.82 13.02
CA TYR A 160 1.73 14.62 12.39
C TYR A 160 2.39 13.73 13.45
N THR A 161 3.22 14.32 14.30
CA THR A 161 3.97 13.58 15.33
C THR A 161 3.03 12.94 16.35
N ALA A 162 2.01 13.67 16.81
CA ALA A 162 0.99 13.15 17.72
C ALA A 162 0.22 11.99 17.09
N ARG A 163 -0.12 12.07 15.80
CA ARG A 163 -0.80 11.01 15.07
C ARG A 163 0.04 9.74 14.97
N VAL A 164 1.31 9.88 14.57
CA VAL A 164 2.27 8.76 14.52
C VAL A 164 2.37 8.11 15.90
N LYS A 165 2.63 8.89 16.96
CA LYS A 165 2.72 8.38 18.34
C LYS A 165 1.45 7.62 18.78
N ARG A 166 0.26 8.20 18.56
CA ARG A 166 -1.02 7.55 18.91
C ARG A 166 -1.18 6.21 18.19
N ARG A 167 -0.82 6.14 16.90
CA ARG A 167 -0.91 4.91 16.10
C ARG A 167 0.11 3.86 16.54
N THR A 168 1.36 4.24 16.80
CA THR A 168 2.39 3.33 17.34
C THR A 168 1.92 2.70 18.65
N LYS A 169 1.46 3.52 19.61
CA LYS A 169 0.92 3.03 20.89
C LYS A 169 -0.26 2.07 20.70
N THR A 170 -1.14 2.35 19.73
CA THR A 170 -2.27 1.48 19.39
C THR A 170 -1.80 0.14 18.82
N ALA A 171 -0.83 0.16 17.91
CA ALA A 171 -0.24 -1.04 17.32
C ALA A 171 0.49 -1.91 18.36
N GLU A 172 1.25 -1.30 19.27
CA GLU A 172 1.90 -1.99 20.39
C GLU A 172 0.88 -2.65 21.31
N LYS A 173 -0.21 -1.95 21.66
CA LYS A 173 -1.29 -2.52 22.45
C LYS A 173 -1.97 -3.70 21.75
N ALA A 174 -2.21 -3.58 20.44
CA ALA A 174 -2.76 -4.67 19.64
C ALA A 174 -1.81 -5.88 19.59
N LYS A 175 -0.50 -5.65 19.40
CA LYS A 175 0.53 -6.69 19.44
C LYS A 175 0.54 -7.41 20.79
N ARG A 176 0.55 -6.67 21.91
CA ARG A 176 0.48 -7.26 23.27
C ARG A 176 -0.77 -8.11 23.46
N ARG A 177 -1.94 -7.63 23.01
CA ARG A 177 -3.20 -8.38 23.06
C ARG A 177 -3.12 -9.67 22.25
N HIS A 178 -2.59 -9.59 21.03
CA HIS A 178 -2.43 -10.74 20.15
C HIS A 178 -1.46 -11.77 20.74
N THR A 179 -0.33 -11.34 21.32
CA THR A 179 0.60 -12.24 22.02
C THR A 179 -0.09 -12.96 23.18
N LYS A 180 -0.80 -12.22 24.04
CA LYS A 180 -1.56 -12.82 25.15
C LYS A 180 -2.63 -13.81 24.66
N GLN A 181 -3.31 -13.52 23.55
CA GLN A 181 -4.27 -14.45 22.95
C GLN A 181 -3.58 -15.72 22.42
N ARG A 182 -2.40 -15.60 21.79
CA ARG A 182 -1.64 -16.77 21.33
C ARG A 182 -1.25 -17.71 22.47
N GLU A 183 -0.97 -17.18 23.65
CA GLU A 183 -0.70 -17.98 24.86
C GLU A 183 -1.96 -18.73 25.34
N VAL A 184 -3.15 -18.19 25.09
CA VAL A 184 -4.44 -18.80 25.47
C VAL A 184 -4.92 -19.84 24.44
N TYR A 185 -4.59 -19.68 23.16
CA TYR A 185 -4.83 -20.71 22.14
C TYR A 185 -3.80 -21.84 22.26
N THR A 186 -4.01 -22.75 23.21
CA THR A 186 -3.16 -23.95 23.43
C THR A 186 -3.34 -25.02 22.36
N GLN A 187 -4.35 -24.88 21.48
CA GLN A 187 -4.55 -25.73 20.32
C GLN A 187 -4.42 -24.89 19.05
N PRO A 188 -3.39 -25.09 18.21
CA PRO A 188 -3.34 -24.42 16.93
C PRO A 188 -4.54 -24.93 16.12
N VAL A 189 -5.44 -24.02 15.71
CA VAL A 189 -6.33 -24.29 14.57
C VAL A 189 -5.40 -24.79 13.47
N ALA A 190 -5.50 -26.07 13.12
CA ALA A 190 -4.49 -26.76 12.34
C ALA A 190 -4.19 -25.98 11.05
N ALA A 191 -3.13 -25.19 11.06
CA ALA A 191 -2.58 -24.59 9.87
C ALA A 191 -1.92 -25.74 9.11
N ARG A 192 -2.72 -26.49 8.35
CA ARG A 192 -2.22 -27.55 7.47
C ARG A 192 -1.14 -26.92 6.60
N LEU A 193 0.09 -27.43 6.71
CA LEU A 193 1.19 -27.05 5.83
C LEU A 193 0.72 -27.21 4.38
N THR A 194 0.99 -26.25 3.49
CA THR A 194 0.66 -26.47 2.07
C THR A 194 1.61 -27.46 1.42
N SER A 195 1.27 -27.88 0.20
CA SER A 195 2.12 -28.70 -0.66
C SER A 195 3.55 -28.15 -0.75
N GLY A 196 3.72 -26.83 -0.93
CA GLY A 196 5.04 -26.19 -0.97
C GLY A 196 5.80 -26.30 0.36
N GLN A 197 5.14 -26.01 1.49
CA GLN A 197 5.74 -26.13 2.82
C GLN A 197 6.08 -27.58 3.18
N ARG A 198 5.26 -28.54 2.76
CA ARG A 198 5.54 -29.97 2.92
C ARG A 198 6.76 -30.40 2.11
N ARG A 199 6.90 -29.95 0.85
CA ARG A 199 8.10 -30.22 0.04
C ARG A 199 9.36 -29.66 0.69
N LEU A 200 9.35 -28.40 1.14
CA LEU A 200 10.49 -27.80 1.83
C LEU A 200 10.82 -28.50 3.16
N TYR A 201 9.80 -28.86 3.94
CA TYR A 201 9.99 -29.58 5.20
C TYR A 201 10.64 -30.95 5.00
N TRP A 202 10.26 -31.67 3.94
CA TRP A 202 10.88 -32.94 3.59
C TRP A 202 12.33 -32.79 3.09
N LEU A 203 12.61 -31.76 2.29
CA LEU A 203 13.98 -31.44 1.86
C LEU A 203 14.90 -31.15 3.05
N LEU A 204 14.43 -30.37 4.04
CA LEU A 204 15.19 -30.05 5.26
C LEU A 204 15.41 -31.26 6.20
N ARG A 205 14.55 -32.29 6.13
CA ARG A 205 14.75 -33.55 6.87
C ARG A 205 15.78 -34.46 6.21
N LEU A 206 15.86 -34.45 4.88
CA LEU A 206 16.83 -35.25 4.15
C LEU A 206 18.26 -34.72 4.34
N THR A 207 18.44 -33.40 4.43
CA THR A 207 19.76 -32.78 4.67
C THR A 207 20.26 -32.88 6.11
N ARG A 208 19.43 -33.33 7.07
CA ARG A 208 19.83 -33.55 8.48
C ARG A 208 20.12 -35.02 8.81
N ARG A 209 20.03 -35.92 7.82
CA ARG A 209 20.31 -37.35 7.95
C ARG A 209 21.50 -37.83 7.11
N ALA A 210 22.28 -36.90 6.56
CA ALA A 210 23.60 -37.14 5.99
C ALA A 210 24.64 -36.46 6.88
#